data_AF-A0AA40CQC3-F1
#
_entry.id   AF-A0AA40CQC3-F1
#
_cell.length_a   1.000
_cell.length_b   1.000
_cell.length_c   1.000
_cell.angle_alpha   90.00
_cell.angle_beta   90.00
_cell.angle_gamma   90.00
#
_symmetry.space_group_name_H-M   'P 1'
#
loop_
_entity.id
_entity.type
_entity.pdbx_description
1 polymer ?
#
loop_
_entity_poly.entity_id
_entity_poly.type
_entity_poly.pdbx_seq_one_letter_code
_entity_poly.pdbx_strand_id
1 'polypeptide(L)'
;MATTTTTTTTSQPPLRFLSFPLEIRIMIYRFALRAPAPLTPDSQCGLSPKLLQTCKQIHAEAVPILYGDNVFEIELTNTDGCDPSHPNYHPAWSLTRRGYGTVNIGNARELARHMRRLNIKVRHTNAHSLEPLRAAVRSLVEELGDLEMPPIRFLRLECHFDCDKEGASQSLVSPLGDTDRQECVRMLRMWLGSVRNVREVVLEGMPQEDADILREKLHAPADADEDWPEAWSLPARYEELEERACDIGFCEWDLQNALLAAERDDVEGFVERADAIKAKLLWHWEYFCTYEHLWR
;
A
#
# COMPACT_ATOMS: atom_id res chain seq x y z
N MET A 1 7.86 -27.64 -79.63
CA MET A 1 6.89 -27.87 -78.54
C MET A 1 7.58 -27.50 -77.25
N ALA A 2 7.22 -26.37 -76.64
CA ALA A 2 7.86 -25.86 -75.43
C ALA A 2 7.12 -26.41 -74.21
N THR A 3 7.82 -27.17 -73.38
CA THR A 3 7.33 -27.74 -72.12
C THR A 3 7.41 -26.67 -71.03
N THR A 4 6.25 -26.16 -70.62
CA THR A 4 6.13 -25.20 -69.51
C THR A 4 6.21 -25.95 -68.19
N THR A 5 7.34 -25.82 -67.49
CA THR A 5 7.55 -26.43 -66.17
C THR A 5 6.90 -25.55 -65.10
N THR A 6 5.74 -25.95 -64.60
CA THR A 6 5.03 -25.29 -63.51
C THR A 6 5.75 -25.61 -62.19
N THR A 7 6.53 -24.68 -61.66
CA THR A 7 7.14 -24.78 -60.34
C THR A 7 6.07 -24.57 -59.27
N THR A 8 5.62 -25.67 -58.66
CA THR A 8 4.66 -25.65 -57.54
C THR A 8 5.38 -25.15 -56.29
N THR A 9 5.21 -23.85 -55.98
CA THR A 9 5.71 -23.25 -54.74
C THR A 9 4.98 -23.89 -53.56
N THR A 10 5.63 -24.79 -52.84
CA THR A 10 5.13 -25.39 -51.59
C THR A 10 4.99 -24.27 -50.55
N SER A 11 3.79 -23.73 -50.39
CA SER A 11 3.50 -22.71 -49.38
C SER A 11 3.68 -23.35 -48.00
N GLN A 12 4.75 -23.00 -47.30
CA GLN A 12 4.89 -23.40 -45.91
C GLN A 12 3.72 -22.82 -45.11
N PRO A 13 3.12 -23.61 -44.19
CA PRO A 13 2.05 -23.11 -43.35
C PRO A 13 2.56 -21.91 -42.54
N PRO A 14 1.70 -20.88 -42.33
CA PRO A 14 2.11 -19.70 -41.57
C PRO A 14 2.52 -20.10 -40.15
N LEU A 15 3.67 -19.59 -39.71
CA LEU A 15 4.14 -19.75 -38.34
C LEU A 15 3.12 -19.15 -37.37
N ARG A 16 2.64 -19.97 -36.41
CA ARG A 16 1.70 -19.53 -35.38
C ARG A 16 2.46 -19.22 -34.11
N PHE A 17 2.13 -18.12 -33.43
CA PHE A 17 2.82 -17.75 -32.18
C PHE A 17 2.81 -18.88 -31.13
N LEU A 18 1.68 -19.56 -30.95
CA LEU A 18 1.56 -20.67 -30.00
C LEU A 18 2.27 -21.97 -30.44
N SER A 19 2.83 -22.03 -31.66
CA SER A 19 3.67 -23.15 -32.12
C SER A 19 5.14 -23.02 -31.70
N PHE A 20 5.56 -21.84 -31.21
CA PHE A 20 6.90 -21.70 -30.62
C PHE A 20 7.01 -22.48 -29.32
N PRO A 21 8.20 -23.02 -28.95
CA PRO A 21 8.44 -23.54 -27.60
C PRO A 21 8.17 -22.49 -26.51
N LEU A 22 7.81 -22.94 -25.31
CA LEU A 22 7.43 -22.06 -24.19
C LEU A 22 8.54 -21.06 -23.86
N GLU A 23 9.80 -21.47 -23.93
CA GLU A 23 10.98 -20.66 -23.65
C GLU A 23 11.04 -19.43 -24.55
N ILE A 24 10.79 -19.62 -25.86
CA ILE A 24 10.76 -18.55 -26.85
C ILE A 24 9.59 -17.61 -26.58
N ARG A 25 8.41 -18.15 -26.21
CA ARG A 25 7.25 -17.32 -25.84
C ARG A 25 7.54 -16.46 -24.60
N ILE A 26 8.16 -17.04 -23.56
CA ILE A 26 8.59 -16.31 -22.36
C ILE A 26 9.58 -15.20 -22.70
N MET A 27 10.54 -15.44 -23.59
CA MET A 27 11.46 -14.39 -24.05
C MET A 27 10.71 -13.23 -24.73
N ILE A 28 9.74 -13.55 -25.59
CA ILE A 28 8.89 -12.54 -26.25
C ILE A 28 8.06 -11.77 -25.21
N TYR A 29 7.44 -12.45 -24.25
CA TYR A 29 6.69 -11.80 -23.18
C TYR A 29 7.57 -10.87 -22.34
N ARG A 30 8.77 -11.31 -21.94
CA ARG A 30 9.71 -10.45 -21.20
C ARG A 30 10.10 -9.22 -21.98
N PHE A 31 10.39 -9.37 -23.28
CA PHE A 31 10.68 -8.23 -24.14
C PHE A 31 9.49 -7.25 -24.23
N ALA A 32 8.26 -7.77 -24.31
CA ALA A 32 7.05 -6.96 -24.50
C ALA A 32 6.45 -6.38 -23.21
N LEU A 33 6.71 -7.00 -22.05
CA LEU A 33 5.99 -6.71 -20.79
C LEU A 33 6.89 -6.33 -19.62
N ARG A 34 8.22 -6.49 -19.74
CA ARG A 34 9.15 -6.07 -18.68
C ARG A 34 9.71 -4.69 -18.97
N ALA A 35 9.52 -3.76 -18.06
CA ALA A 35 10.15 -2.45 -18.06
C ALA A 35 11.53 -2.51 -17.39
N PRO A 36 12.50 -1.71 -17.86
CA PRO A 36 13.81 -1.60 -17.23
C PRO A 36 13.79 -0.73 -15.95
N ALA A 37 12.76 0.09 -15.78
CA ALA A 37 12.57 0.99 -14.64
C ALA A 37 11.25 0.67 -13.93
N PRO A 38 11.06 1.12 -12.68
CA PRO A 38 9.77 1.02 -12.00
C PRO A 38 8.64 1.62 -12.84
N LEU A 39 7.50 0.93 -12.85
CA LEU A 39 6.29 1.36 -13.53
C LEU A 39 5.56 2.39 -12.66
N THR A 40 5.45 3.62 -13.16
CA THR A 40 4.58 4.65 -12.56
C THR A 40 3.27 4.72 -13.35
N PRO A 41 2.16 5.18 -12.75
CA PRO A 41 0.88 5.34 -13.46
C PRO A 41 0.99 6.18 -14.75
N ASP A 42 1.84 7.21 -14.72
CA ASP A 42 2.04 8.14 -15.84
C ASP A 42 3.13 7.70 -16.82
N SER A 43 3.85 6.62 -16.51
CA SER A 43 4.93 6.16 -17.36
C SER A 43 4.38 5.61 -18.68
N GLN A 44 4.72 6.28 -19.79
CA GLN A 44 4.61 5.72 -21.12
C GLN A 44 5.71 4.67 -21.32
N CYS A 45 5.64 3.59 -20.54
CA CYS A 45 6.47 2.43 -20.81
C CYS A 45 5.94 1.80 -22.10
N GLY A 46 6.80 1.57 -23.09
CA GLY A 46 6.48 0.90 -24.36
C GLY A 46 6.05 -0.57 -24.20
N LEU A 47 5.43 -0.91 -23.07
CA LEU A 47 4.87 -2.21 -22.79
C LEU A 47 3.63 -2.45 -23.66
N SER A 48 3.37 -3.72 -23.92
CA SER A 48 2.21 -4.15 -24.69
C SER A 48 1.24 -4.96 -23.82
N PRO A 49 0.61 -4.36 -22.78
CA PRO A 49 -0.29 -5.09 -21.87
C PRO A 49 -1.53 -5.66 -22.59
N LYS A 50 -1.88 -5.13 -23.77
CA LYS A 50 -2.90 -5.71 -24.67
C LYS A 50 -2.62 -7.17 -25.04
N LEU A 51 -1.37 -7.62 -24.93
CA LEU A 51 -1.00 -9.02 -25.14
C LEU A 51 -1.75 -9.95 -24.17
N LEU A 52 -2.01 -9.51 -22.94
CA LEU A 52 -2.75 -10.27 -21.94
C LEU A 52 -4.21 -10.54 -22.35
N GLN A 53 -4.78 -9.73 -23.26
CA GLN A 53 -6.17 -9.84 -23.70
C GLN A 53 -6.35 -10.76 -24.91
N THR A 54 -5.28 -11.37 -25.42
CA THR A 54 -5.33 -12.15 -26.67
C THR A 54 -6.01 -13.51 -26.50
N CYS A 55 -5.53 -14.35 -25.58
CA CYS A 55 -6.17 -15.61 -25.22
C CYS A 55 -5.78 -16.08 -23.81
N LYS A 56 -6.51 -17.05 -23.25
CA LYS A 56 -6.30 -17.57 -21.89
C LYS A 56 -4.88 -18.12 -21.68
N GLN A 57 -4.30 -18.79 -22.68
CA GLN A 57 -2.96 -19.34 -22.57
C GLN A 57 -1.91 -18.22 -22.48
N ILE A 58 -1.98 -17.22 -23.35
CA ILE A 58 -1.06 -16.07 -23.32
C ILE A 58 -1.22 -15.32 -22.01
N HIS A 59 -2.46 -15.09 -21.55
CA HIS A 59 -2.74 -14.49 -20.26
C HIS A 59 -2.05 -15.25 -19.12
N ALA A 60 -2.26 -16.56 -19.00
CA ALA A 60 -1.68 -17.38 -17.94
C ALA A 60 -0.14 -17.38 -17.95
N GLU A 61 0.49 -17.40 -19.13
CA GLU A 61 1.95 -17.38 -19.26
C GLU A 61 2.55 -15.99 -18.99
N ALA A 62 1.84 -14.91 -19.37
CA ALA A 62 2.40 -13.55 -19.43
C ALA A 62 2.04 -12.67 -18.22
N VAL A 63 0.93 -12.92 -17.52
CA VAL A 63 0.56 -12.24 -16.27
C VAL A 63 1.68 -12.27 -15.22
N PRO A 64 2.30 -13.42 -14.89
CA PRO A 64 3.37 -13.44 -13.89
C PRO A 64 4.61 -12.66 -14.32
N ILE A 65 4.81 -12.43 -15.63
CA ILE A 65 5.91 -11.62 -16.13
C ILE A 65 5.58 -10.13 -15.95
N LEU A 66 4.39 -9.68 -16.35
CA LEU A 66 4.00 -8.28 -16.18
C LEU A 66 3.93 -7.89 -14.69
N TYR A 67 3.27 -8.67 -13.85
CA TYR A 67 3.03 -8.28 -12.46
C TYR A 67 4.05 -8.85 -11.46
N GLY A 68 4.74 -9.93 -11.82
CA GLY A 68 5.73 -10.58 -10.94
C GLY A 68 7.16 -10.09 -11.13
N ASP A 69 7.57 -9.73 -12.36
CA ASP A 69 8.96 -9.34 -12.65
C ASP A 69 9.18 -7.82 -12.59
N ASN A 70 8.15 -7.01 -12.88
CA ASN A 70 8.24 -5.55 -12.82
C ASN A 70 8.12 -5.01 -11.40
N VAL A 71 8.73 -3.86 -11.15
CA VAL A 71 8.57 -3.08 -9.92
C VAL A 71 7.49 -2.03 -10.17
N PHE A 72 6.49 -1.97 -9.31
CA PHE A 72 5.42 -0.97 -9.36
C PHE A 72 5.72 0.14 -8.37
N GLU A 73 5.73 1.38 -8.85
CA GLU A 73 5.97 2.55 -8.02
C GLU A 73 4.65 3.13 -7.51
N ILE A 74 4.57 3.32 -6.20
CA ILE A 74 3.44 3.91 -5.50
C ILE A 74 3.98 5.13 -4.77
N GLU A 75 3.51 6.31 -5.16
CA GLU A 75 3.88 7.56 -4.50
C GLU A 75 2.75 8.01 -3.56
N LEU A 76 3.08 8.13 -2.28
CA LEU A 76 2.25 8.67 -1.21
C LEU A 76 2.78 10.07 -0.91
N THR A 77 2.05 11.11 -1.29
CA THR A 77 2.47 12.50 -1.10
C THR A 77 1.45 13.26 -0.25
N ASN A 78 1.91 14.30 0.44
CA ASN A 78 1.02 15.20 1.20
C ASN A 78 0.97 16.62 0.58
N THR A 79 1.29 16.77 -0.71
CA THR A 79 1.52 18.09 -1.31
C THR A 79 0.22 18.78 -1.73
N ASP A 80 -0.02 19.98 -1.19
CA ASP A 80 -1.15 20.90 -1.46
C ASP A 80 -1.10 21.55 -2.86
N GLY A 81 -1.20 20.74 -3.92
CA GLY A 81 -1.50 21.25 -5.27
C GLY A 81 -2.98 21.59 -5.48
N CYS A 82 -3.88 21.16 -4.58
CA CYS A 82 -5.31 21.28 -4.76
C CYS A 82 -5.91 21.93 -3.52
N ASP A 83 -6.39 23.16 -3.67
CA ASP A 83 -7.36 23.79 -2.78
C ASP A 83 -8.44 22.76 -2.37
N PRO A 84 -8.74 22.55 -1.07
CA PRO A 84 -9.77 21.61 -0.62
C PRO A 84 -11.18 21.95 -1.14
N SER A 85 -11.39 23.18 -1.60
CA SER A 85 -12.62 23.59 -2.32
C SER A 85 -12.58 23.28 -3.82
N HIS A 86 -11.43 22.84 -4.35
CA HIS A 86 -11.30 22.35 -5.72
C HIS A 86 -12.03 21.00 -5.83
N PRO A 87 -12.97 20.84 -6.77
CA PRO A 87 -13.81 19.63 -6.89
C PRO A 87 -13.03 18.33 -7.21
N ASN A 88 -11.69 18.39 -7.28
CA ASN A 88 -10.80 17.26 -7.51
C ASN A 88 -9.79 17.01 -6.37
N TYR A 89 -9.96 17.64 -5.20
CA TYR A 89 -9.16 17.31 -4.02
C TYR A 89 -9.44 15.85 -3.58
N HIS A 90 -8.39 15.02 -3.56
CA HIS A 90 -8.38 13.67 -2.99
C HIS A 90 -7.02 13.46 -2.31
N PRO A 91 -6.95 12.90 -1.09
CA PRO A 91 -5.70 12.55 -0.43
C PRO A 91 -4.87 11.64 -1.35
N ALA A 92 -3.59 11.97 -1.52
CA ALA A 92 -2.75 11.38 -2.55
C ALA A 92 -2.26 9.98 -2.15
N TRP A 93 -3.15 9.01 -2.34
CA TRP A 93 -2.80 7.73 -2.94
C TRP A 93 -3.10 7.83 -4.44
N SER A 94 -2.10 7.76 -5.32
CA SER A 94 -2.39 7.50 -6.74
C SER A 94 -2.30 6.00 -7.04
N LEU A 95 -3.35 5.30 -6.63
CA LEU A 95 -3.85 4.14 -7.38
C LEU A 95 -5.35 4.22 -7.67
N THR A 96 -6.07 5.32 -7.33
CA THR A 96 -7.29 5.76 -8.06
C THR A 96 -7.83 7.15 -7.69
N ARG A 97 -8.44 7.85 -8.66
CA ARG A 97 -9.91 8.04 -8.82
C ARG A 97 -10.27 9.31 -9.59
N ARG A 98 -9.46 10.37 -9.61
CA ARG A 98 -9.76 11.62 -10.35
C ARG A 98 -8.54 12.26 -10.98
N GLY A 99 -8.19 11.74 -12.14
CA GLY A 99 -7.10 12.26 -12.95
C GLY A 99 -6.39 11.09 -13.58
N TYR A 100 -6.62 10.90 -14.87
CA TYR A 100 -5.97 9.94 -15.76
C TYR A 100 -6.53 8.49 -15.72
N GLY A 101 -6.94 8.05 -16.93
CA GLY A 101 -7.14 6.66 -17.35
C GLY A 101 -7.93 5.75 -16.42
N THR A 102 -9.21 5.54 -16.70
CA THR A 102 -10.00 4.46 -16.11
C THR A 102 -9.29 3.10 -16.17
N VAL A 103 -8.67 2.68 -15.06
CA VAL A 103 -8.64 1.27 -14.70
C VAL A 103 -9.63 1.12 -13.56
N ASN A 104 -10.72 0.44 -13.87
CA ASN A 104 -11.84 0.14 -12.98
C ASN A 104 -11.29 -0.47 -11.66
N ILE A 105 -11.59 0.13 -10.50
CA ILE A 105 -11.08 -0.31 -9.18
C ILE A 105 -11.41 -1.77 -8.89
N GLY A 106 -12.54 -2.28 -9.40
CA GLY A 106 -12.86 -3.70 -9.31
C GLY A 106 -11.79 -4.61 -9.94
N ASN A 107 -11.02 -4.12 -10.91
CA ASN A 107 -9.88 -4.84 -11.49
C ASN A 107 -8.56 -4.49 -10.78
N ALA A 108 -8.41 -3.31 -10.16
CA ALA A 108 -7.15 -2.92 -9.53
C ALA A 108 -6.76 -3.88 -8.40
N ARG A 109 -7.74 -4.31 -7.59
CA ARG A 109 -7.53 -5.34 -6.55
C ARG A 109 -7.12 -6.69 -7.15
N GLU A 110 -7.80 -7.12 -8.22
CA GLU A 110 -7.43 -8.33 -8.95
C GLU A 110 -6.02 -8.26 -9.55
N LEU A 111 -5.58 -7.08 -10.01
CA LEU A 111 -4.23 -6.89 -10.52
C LEU A 111 -3.19 -6.78 -9.40
N ALA A 112 -3.54 -6.14 -8.27
CA ALA A 112 -2.70 -6.04 -7.08
C ALA A 112 -2.35 -7.44 -6.55
N ARG A 113 -3.30 -8.40 -6.60
CA ARG A 113 -3.08 -9.83 -6.32
C ARG A 113 -1.96 -10.47 -7.10
N HIS A 114 -1.55 -9.89 -8.23
CA HIS A 114 -0.43 -10.38 -9.02
C HIS A 114 0.87 -9.60 -8.82
N MET A 115 0.83 -8.43 -8.18
CA MET A 115 2.02 -7.62 -7.91
C MET A 115 2.91 -8.30 -6.88
N ARG A 116 4.20 -8.42 -7.19
CA ARG A 116 5.19 -9.05 -6.27
C ARG A 116 6.33 -8.13 -5.87
N ARG A 117 6.47 -6.99 -6.54
CA ARG A 117 7.59 -6.08 -6.36
C ARG A 117 7.08 -4.66 -6.32
N LEU A 118 7.22 -4.00 -5.18
CA LEU A 118 6.68 -2.68 -4.94
C LEU A 118 7.82 -1.71 -4.58
N ASN A 119 7.70 -0.48 -5.05
CA ASN A 119 8.49 0.66 -4.60
C ASN A 119 7.53 1.72 -4.06
N ILE A 120 7.46 1.88 -2.75
CA ILE A 120 6.61 2.87 -2.10
C ILE A 120 7.48 4.11 -1.81
N LYS A 121 7.14 5.24 -2.40
CA LYS A 121 7.74 6.54 -2.11
C LYS A 121 6.82 7.33 -1.21
N VAL A 122 7.27 7.64 0.00
CA VAL A 122 6.54 8.48 0.95
C VAL A 122 7.18 9.85 0.94
N ARG A 123 6.41 10.88 0.58
CA ARG A 123 6.85 12.28 0.60
C ARG A 123 5.95 13.08 1.52
N HIS A 124 6.56 13.70 2.52
CA HIS A 124 5.86 14.58 3.44
C HIS A 124 6.58 15.91 3.54
N THR A 125 5.81 16.99 3.40
CA THR A 125 6.24 18.37 3.59
C THR A 125 5.62 18.90 4.89
N ASN A 126 6.43 19.58 5.72
CA ASN A 126 6.06 20.02 7.08
C ASN A 126 4.82 20.94 7.14
N ALA A 127 4.43 21.56 6.02
CA ALA A 127 3.32 22.50 5.98
C ALA A 127 1.93 21.88 6.24
N HIS A 128 1.81 20.55 6.34
CA HIS A 128 0.51 19.87 6.26
C HIS A 128 0.28 18.84 7.35
N SER A 129 -1.00 18.64 7.68
CA SER A 129 -1.46 17.58 8.57
C SER A 129 -1.04 16.20 8.06
N LEU A 130 -0.70 15.28 8.95
CA LEU A 130 -0.36 13.90 8.61
C LEU A 130 -1.57 13.01 8.26
N GLU A 131 -2.79 13.49 8.51
CA GLU A 131 -4.01 12.68 8.30
C GLU A 131 -4.19 12.15 6.87
N PRO A 132 -3.98 12.95 5.81
CA PRO A 132 -4.07 12.44 4.43
C PRO A 132 -3.07 11.33 4.16
N LEU A 133 -1.85 11.46 4.69
CA LEU A 133 -0.81 10.45 4.57
C LEU A 133 -1.11 9.21 5.43
N ARG A 134 -1.75 9.37 6.59
CA ARG A 134 -2.16 8.26 7.44
C ARG A 134 -3.24 7.43 6.79
N ALA A 135 -4.26 8.09 6.24
CA ALA A 135 -5.18 7.44 5.33
C ALA A 135 -4.37 6.79 4.19
N ALA A 136 -3.42 7.54 3.60
CA ALA A 136 -2.54 7.10 2.52
C ALA A 136 -1.95 5.67 2.76
N VAL A 137 -1.40 5.50 3.94
CA VAL A 137 -0.75 4.24 4.30
C VAL A 137 -1.79 3.18 4.66
N ARG A 138 -2.87 3.54 5.36
CA ARG A 138 -3.93 2.60 5.77
C ARG A 138 -4.56 1.85 4.60
N SER A 139 -5.10 2.58 3.62
CA SER A 139 -5.76 1.92 2.48
C SER A 139 -4.80 1.08 1.65
N LEU A 140 -3.52 1.49 1.54
CA LEU A 140 -2.51 0.66 0.89
C LEU A 140 -2.28 -0.65 1.66
N VAL A 141 -2.19 -0.57 2.98
CA VAL A 141 -1.98 -1.73 3.84
C VAL A 141 -3.18 -2.68 3.82
N GLU A 142 -4.41 -2.17 3.82
CA GLU A 142 -5.63 -2.98 3.67
C GLU A 142 -5.61 -3.80 2.37
N GLU A 143 -5.20 -3.18 1.26
CA GLU A 143 -5.12 -3.85 -0.05
C GLU A 143 -3.96 -4.86 -0.11
N LEU A 144 -2.85 -4.60 0.60
CA LEU A 144 -1.70 -5.51 0.66
C LEU A 144 -1.85 -6.64 1.69
N GLY A 145 -2.64 -6.41 2.75
CA GLY A 145 -2.83 -7.29 3.90
C GLY A 145 -3.95 -8.32 3.72
N ASP A 146 -4.69 -8.27 2.62
CA ASP A 146 -5.70 -9.28 2.29
C ASP A 146 -5.05 -10.68 2.25
N LEU A 147 -5.60 -11.65 3.00
CA LEU A 147 -5.07 -13.01 3.18
C LEU A 147 -4.90 -13.77 1.85
N GLU A 148 -5.58 -13.35 0.80
CA GLU A 148 -5.46 -13.94 -0.54
C GLU A 148 -4.25 -13.41 -1.33
N MET A 149 -3.51 -12.44 -0.79
CA MET A 149 -2.34 -11.85 -1.44
C MET A 149 -1.13 -12.78 -1.36
N PRO A 150 -0.50 -13.12 -2.50
CA PRO A 150 0.69 -13.95 -2.47
C PRO A 150 1.89 -13.14 -1.95
N PRO A 151 2.93 -13.81 -1.42
CA PRO A 151 4.02 -13.13 -0.72
C PRO A 151 4.72 -12.11 -1.61
N ILE A 152 4.91 -10.90 -1.07
CA ILE A 152 5.65 -9.82 -1.72
C ILE A 152 7.12 -10.25 -1.77
N ARG A 153 7.67 -10.32 -2.98
CA ARG A 153 9.08 -10.73 -3.18
C ARG A 153 10.05 -9.59 -2.90
N PHE A 154 9.63 -8.37 -3.19
CA PHE A 154 10.47 -7.18 -3.06
C PHE A 154 9.63 -5.98 -2.64
N LEU A 155 10.04 -5.31 -1.59
CA LEU A 155 9.45 -4.05 -1.14
C LEU A 155 10.59 -3.05 -0.92
N ARG A 156 10.57 -1.95 -1.68
CA ARG A 156 11.38 -0.78 -1.38
C ARG A 156 10.48 0.30 -0.79
N LEU A 157 10.91 0.91 0.30
CA LEU A 157 10.27 2.07 0.93
C LEU A 157 11.27 3.22 0.94
N GLU A 158 10.97 4.29 0.20
CA GLU A 158 11.76 5.51 0.15
C GLU A 158 11.01 6.61 0.87
N CYS A 159 11.54 7.11 1.99
CA CYS A 159 10.93 8.21 2.74
C CYS A 159 11.68 9.52 2.49
N HIS A 160 10.95 10.54 2.03
CA HIS A 160 11.45 11.90 1.85
C HIS A 160 10.66 12.83 2.77
N PHE A 161 11.36 13.37 3.76
CA PHE A 161 10.82 14.36 4.70
C PHE A 161 11.43 15.70 4.36
N ASP A 162 10.75 16.46 3.50
CA ASP A 162 11.21 17.78 3.09
C ASP A 162 10.81 18.78 4.18
N CYS A 163 11.81 19.23 4.93
CA CYS A 163 11.69 20.43 5.74
C CYS A 163 12.06 21.61 4.83
N ASP A 164 11.06 22.39 4.40
CA ASP A 164 11.28 23.54 3.50
C ASP A 164 12.41 24.44 4.01
N LYS A 165 13.60 24.31 3.40
CA LYS A 165 14.76 25.17 3.67
C LYS A 165 15.03 26.16 2.54
N GLU A 166 14.19 26.19 1.51
CA GLU A 166 14.40 27.06 0.36
C GLU A 166 13.81 28.46 0.62
N GLY A 167 14.51 29.26 1.43
CA GLY A 167 14.41 30.72 1.36
C GLY A 167 14.32 31.49 2.68
N ALA A 168 14.03 30.85 3.80
CA ALA A 168 13.99 31.54 5.09
C ALA A 168 15.41 31.71 5.66
N SER A 169 15.87 32.96 5.69
CA SER A 169 17.18 33.36 6.21
C SER A 169 17.39 32.89 7.65
N GLN A 170 18.12 31.77 7.84
CA GLN A 170 18.95 31.32 8.99
C GLN A 170 18.53 31.61 10.45
N SER A 171 17.35 32.14 10.76
CA SER A 171 16.97 32.53 12.11
C SER A 171 15.82 31.67 12.61
N LEU A 172 16.12 30.89 13.64
CA LEU A 172 15.21 29.99 14.38
C LEU A 172 14.81 28.72 13.61
N VAL A 173 15.69 27.71 13.68
CA VAL A 173 15.32 26.31 13.45
C VAL A 173 14.24 25.95 14.47
N SER A 174 12.98 25.95 14.06
CA SER A 174 11.91 25.42 14.89
C SER A 174 12.12 23.91 15.08
N PRO A 175 12.16 23.41 16.33
CA PRO A 175 12.28 21.97 16.63
C PRO A 175 11.06 21.13 16.20
N LEU A 176 10.02 21.76 15.65
CA LEU A 176 8.79 21.10 15.19
C LEU A 176 9.02 20.09 14.06
N GLY A 177 10.07 20.26 13.24
CA GLY A 177 10.35 19.38 12.11
C GLY A 177 10.73 17.94 12.48
N ASP A 178 11.27 17.71 13.68
CA ASP A 178 11.62 16.38 14.13
C ASP A 178 10.40 15.61 14.64
N THR A 179 9.38 16.30 15.17
CA THR A 179 8.15 15.67 15.68
C THR A 179 7.32 15.06 14.54
N ASP A 180 7.05 15.80 13.46
CA ASP A 180 6.26 15.29 12.33
C ASP A 180 6.98 14.12 11.63
N ARG A 181 8.31 14.20 11.54
CA ARG A 181 9.13 13.12 11.01
C ARG A 181 9.02 11.86 11.87
N GLN A 182 9.16 12.00 13.19
CA GLN A 182 9.00 10.88 14.13
C GLN A 182 7.59 10.29 14.03
N GLU A 183 6.56 11.13 13.92
CA GLU A 183 5.19 10.67 13.77
C GLU A 183 4.95 9.94 12.44
N CYS A 184 5.51 10.44 11.33
CA CYS A 184 5.48 9.72 10.04
C CYS A 184 6.12 8.34 10.16
N VAL A 185 7.32 8.27 10.72
CA VAL A 185 8.07 7.02 10.85
C VAL A 185 7.30 6.05 11.76
N ARG A 186 6.75 6.55 12.86
CA ARG A 186 5.91 5.79 13.80
C ARG A 186 4.68 5.21 13.10
N MET A 187 3.98 6.02 12.31
CA MET A 187 2.84 5.60 11.50
C MET A 187 3.26 4.53 10.49
N LEU A 188 4.30 4.75 9.69
CA LEU A 188 4.78 3.75 8.73
C LEU A 188 5.14 2.43 9.42
N ARG A 189 5.79 2.48 10.59
CA ARG A 189 6.11 1.31 11.39
C ARG A 189 4.87 0.54 11.85
N MET A 190 3.82 1.25 12.26
CA MET A 190 2.58 0.67 12.75
C MET A 190 1.80 -0.01 11.61
N TRP A 191 1.61 0.70 10.50
CA TRP A 191 0.73 0.26 9.42
C TRP A 191 1.45 -0.64 8.42
N LEU A 192 2.60 -0.24 7.86
CA LEU A 192 3.34 -1.12 6.95
C LEU A 192 3.92 -2.33 7.69
N GLY A 193 4.18 -2.18 8.98
CA GLY A 193 4.55 -3.29 9.85
C GLY A 193 3.41 -4.26 10.14
N SER A 194 2.24 -4.18 9.49
CA SER A 194 1.26 -5.26 9.43
C SER A 194 1.34 -6.08 8.14
N VAL A 195 2.04 -5.58 7.11
CA VAL A 195 2.33 -6.35 5.89
C VAL A 195 3.34 -7.43 6.26
N ARG A 196 2.97 -8.70 6.06
CA ARG A 196 3.80 -9.87 6.42
C ARG A 196 4.36 -10.54 5.16
N ASN A 197 5.25 -11.52 5.37
CA ASN A 197 5.77 -12.38 4.30
C ASN A 197 6.51 -11.65 3.17
N VAL A 198 7.17 -10.52 3.46
CA VAL A 198 8.00 -9.83 2.48
C VAL A 198 9.38 -10.47 2.43
N ARG A 199 9.83 -10.91 1.25
CA ARG A 199 11.12 -11.63 1.13
C ARG A 199 12.34 -10.74 1.12
N GLU A 200 12.25 -9.59 0.47
CA GLU A 200 13.34 -8.63 0.34
C GLU A 200 12.79 -7.24 0.65
N VAL A 201 13.42 -6.55 1.60
CA VAL A 201 12.98 -5.25 2.10
C VAL A 201 14.15 -4.27 2.04
N VAL A 202 13.96 -3.16 1.32
CA VAL A 202 14.91 -2.06 1.24
C VAL A 202 14.24 -0.81 1.80
N LEU A 203 14.82 -0.21 2.84
CA LEU A 203 14.26 0.96 3.51
C LEU A 203 15.27 2.11 3.43
N GLU A 204 14.83 3.26 2.92
CA GLU A 204 15.66 4.44 2.69
C GLU A 204 14.98 5.69 3.28
N GLY A 205 15.78 6.62 3.82
CA GLY A 205 15.29 7.90 4.33
C GLY A 205 14.73 7.90 5.76
N MET A 206 14.74 6.76 6.45
CA MET A 206 14.33 6.64 7.85
C MET A 206 15.51 6.34 8.80
N PRO A 207 15.39 6.59 10.12
CA PRO A 207 16.39 6.19 11.10
C PRO A 207 16.65 4.68 11.06
N GLN A 208 17.90 4.25 11.26
CA GLN A 208 18.30 2.85 11.13
C GLN A 208 17.57 1.93 12.12
N GLU A 209 17.36 2.40 13.36
CA GLU A 209 16.64 1.65 14.39
C GLU A 209 15.19 1.33 13.96
N ASP A 210 14.46 2.34 13.47
CA ASP A 210 13.11 2.15 12.95
C ASP A 210 13.08 1.27 11.69
N ALA A 211 14.10 1.38 10.83
CA ALA A 211 14.24 0.53 9.66
C ALA A 211 14.44 -0.95 10.04
N ASP A 212 15.23 -1.23 11.06
CA ASP A 212 15.50 -2.59 11.52
C ASP A 212 14.24 -3.22 12.13
N ILE A 213 13.50 -2.47 12.97
CA ILE A 213 12.22 -2.91 13.53
C ILE A 213 11.20 -3.18 12.42
N LEU A 214 11.05 -2.26 11.45
CA LEU A 214 10.11 -2.45 10.36
C LEU A 214 10.50 -3.65 9.48
N ARG A 215 11.80 -3.84 9.20
CA ARG A 215 12.30 -4.98 8.43
C ARG A 215 12.00 -6.31 9.12
N GLU A 216 12.18 -6.40 10.43
CA GLU A 216 11.81 -7.57 11.22
C GLU A 216 10.32 -7.89 11.09
N LYS A 217 9.45 -6.87 11.27
CA LYS A 217 7.99 -7.03 11.12
C LYS A 217 7.59 -7.47 9.71
N LEU A 218 8.21 -6.93 8.67
CA LEU A 218 7.91 -7.27 7.27
C LEU A 218 8.35 -8.70 6.89
N HIS A 219 9.45 -9.19 7.47
CA HIS A 219 9.93 -10.56 7.24
C HIS A 219 9.20 -11.64 8.06
N ALA A 220 8.47 -11.25 9.12
CA ALA A 220 7.77 -12.20 9.97
C ALA A 220 6.80 -13.07 9.12
N PRO A 221 6.81 -14.40 9.31
CA PRO A 221 5.85 -15.28 8.66
C PRO A 221 4.43 -14.93 9.11
N ALA A 222 3.44 -15.05 8.23
CA ALA A 222 2.04 -14.81 8.58
C ALA A 222 1.56 -15.70 9.75
N ASP A 223 2.14 -16.90 9.89
CA ASP A 223 1.76 -17.87 10.90
C ASP A 223 2.53 -17.69 12.23
N ALA A 224 3.43 -16.69 12.33
CA ALA A 224 4.19 -16.43 13.56
C ALA A 224 3.31 -16.03 14.75
N ASP A 225 2.07 -15.61 14.48
CA ASP A 225 1.12 -15.12 15.47
C ASP A 225 0.17 -16.23 15.99
N GLU A 226 0.33 -17.52 15.62
CA GLU A 226 -0.53 -18.60 16.14
C GLU A 226 -0.39 -18.81 17.67
N ASP A 227 0.72 -18.39 18.29
CA ASP A 227 0.91 -18.37 19.75
C ASP A 227 0.69 -16.97 20.37
N TRP A 228 0.34 -15.95 19.58
CA TRP A 228 -0.06 -14.64 20.10
C TRP A 228 -1.55 -14.71 20.47
N PRO A 229 -1.93 -14.58 21.76
CA PRO A 229 -3.27 -14.92 22.21
C PRO A 229 -4.34 -14.04 21.53
N GLU A 230 -5.17 -14.67 20.70
CA GLU A 230 -6.47 -14.23 20.16
C GLU A 230 -6.52 -12.84 19.47
N ALA A 231 -6.09 -12.88 18.21
CA ALA A 231 -6.92 -12.59 17.03
C ALA A 231 -7.11 -11.14 16.54
N TRP A 232 -6.45 -10.13 17.11
CA TRP A 232 -6.50 -8.78 16.53
C TRP A 232 -5.08 -8.23 16.45
N SER A 233 -4.60 -7.94 15.25
CA SER A 233 -3.37 -7.16 15.09
C SER A 233 -3.59 -5.82 15.83
N LEU A 234 -2.58 -5.33 16.55
CA LEU A 234 -2.62 -4.01 17.21
C LEU A 234 -3.22 -2.90 16.32
N PRO A 235 -2.93 -2.85 15.00
CA PRO A 235 -3.60 -1.96 14.06
C PRO A 235 -5.12 -2.12 13.97
N ALA A 236 -5.66 -3.35 13.94
CA ALA A 236 -7.11 -3.57 13.91
C ALA A 236 -7.79 -3.14 15.23
N ARG A 237 -7.15 -3.38 16.39
CA ARG A 237 -7.65 -2.87 17.68
C ARG A 237 -7.59 -1.34 17.72
N TYR A 238 -6.53 -0.75 17.18
CA TYR A 238 -6.36 0.69 17.04
C TYR A 238 -7.49 1.29 16.21
N GLU A 239 -7.80 0.72 15.04
CA GLU A 239 -8.87 1.22 14.15
C GLU A 239 -10.24 1.19 14.80
N GLU A 240 -10.62 0.07 15.41
CA GLU A 240 -11.91 -0.02 16.09
C GLU A 240 -12.02 0.99 17.24
N LEU A 241 -10.92 1.18 17.99
CA LEU A 241 -10.88 2.14 19.09
C LEU A 241 -10.96 3.58 18.59
N GLU A 242 -10.21 3.93 17.54
CA GLU A 242 -10.23 5.25 16.92
C GLU A 242 -11.63 5.53 16.34
N GLU A 243 -12.23 4.61 15.58
CA GLU A 243 -13.57 4.78 14.99
C GLU A 243 -14.67 4.92 16.06
N ARG A 244 -14.62 4.11 17.12
CA ARG A 244 -15.69 4.09 18.14
C ARG A 244 -15.57 5.15 19.21
N ALA A 245 -14.35 5.61 19.53
CA ALA A 245 -14.11 6.48 20.66
C ALA A 245 -13.72 7.92 20.29
N CYS A 246 -13.33 8.21 19.03
CA CYS A 246 -12.89 9.56 18.65
C CYS A 246 -13.99 10.63 18.81
N ASP A 247 -15.26 10.27 18.60
CA ASP A 247 -16.40 11.20 18.74
C ASP A 247 -16.89 11.36 20.20
N ILE A 248 -16.28 10.65 21.15
CA ILE A 248 -16.76 10.55 22.52
C ILE A 248 -15.77 11.24 23.46
N GLY A 249 -16.02 12.52 23.73
CA GLY A 249 -15.10 13.38 24.50
C GLY A 249 -14.72 12.88 25.90
N PHE A 250 -15.47 11.96 26.53
CA PHE A 250 -15.08 11.38 27.83
C PHE A 250 -14.11 10.18 27.73
N CYS A 251 -13.88 9.66 26.53
CA CYS A 251 -12.91 8.60 26.25
C CYS A 251 -11.59 9.17 25.68
N GLU A 252 -11.52 10.46 25.34
CA GLU A 252 -10.37 11.08 24.67
C GLU A 252 -9.05 10.81 25.39
N TRP A 253 -9.01 10.96 26.72
CA TRP A 253 -7.79 10.73 27.50
C TRP A 253 -7.37 9.25 27.52
N ASP A 254 -8.30 8.31 27.68
CA ASP A 254 -7.96 6.88 27.66
C ASP A 254 -7.59 6.41 26.26
N LEU A 255 -8.26 6.93 25.23
CA LEU A 255 -7.91 6.68 23.84
C LEU A 255 -6.48 7.14 23.61
N GLN A 256 -6.14 8.40 23.93
CA GLN A 256 -4.79 8.93 23.77
C GLN A 256 -3.74 8.08 24.50
N ASN A 257 -4.02 7.59 25.72
CA ASN A 257 -3.12 6.71 26.45
C ASN A 257 -3.02 5.31 25.83
N ALA A 258 -4.12 4.76 25.30
CA ALA A 258 -4.09 3.53 24.52
C ALA A 258 -3.20 3.71 23.29
N LEU A 259 -3.39 4.79 22.51
CA LEU A 259 -2.56 5.08 21.34
C LEU A 259 -1.07 5.17 21.74
N LEU A 260 -0.74 5.91 22.80
CA LEU A 260 0.64 5.99 23.32
C LEU A 260 1.22 4.64 23.76
N ALA A 261 0.40 3.74 24.31
CA ALA A 261 0.84 2.40 24.69
C ALA A 261 1.11 1.52 23.46
N ALA A 262 0.21 1.52 22.46
CA ALA A 262 0.43 0.87 21.17
C ALA A 262 1.70 1.38 20.48
N GLU A 263 1.95 2.69 20.55
CA GLU A 263 3.15 3.31 19.99
C GLU A 263 4.45 2.85 20.66
N ARG A 264 4.40 2.44 21.94
CA ARG A 264 5.55 1.94 22.71
C ARG A 264 5.73 0.43 22.62
N ASP A 265 4.92 -0.26 21.81
CA ASP A 265 4.79 -1.73 21.82
C ASP A 265 4.43 -2.27 23.24
N ASP A 266 3.81 -1.43 24.08
CA ASP A 266 3.28 -1.82 25.38
C ASP A 266 1.90 -2.46 25.19
N VAL A 267 1.92 -3.74 24.81
CA VAL A 267 0.71 -4.52 24.52
C VAL A 267 -0.21 -4.59 25.73
N GLU A 268 0.34 -4.79 26.93
CA GLU A 268 -0.45 -4.88 28.17
C GLU A 268 -1.11 -3.54 28.49
N GLY A 269 -0.36 -2.44 28.43
CA GLY A 269 -0.90 -1.09 28.64
C GLY A 269 -1.96 -0.73 27.61
N PHE A 270 -1.79 -1.11 26.34
CA PHE A 270 -2.82 -0.92 25.32
C PHE A 270 -4.09 -1.69 25.66
N VAL A 271 -3.98 -2.98 26.03
CA VAL A 271 -5.13 -3.83 26.37
C VAL A 271 -5.88 -3.29 27.58
N GLU A 272 -5.18 -2.90 28.64
CA GLU A 272 -5.79 -2.32 29.84
C GLU A 272 -6.61 -1.07 29.50
N ARG A 273 -6.06 -0.18 28.66
CA ARG A 273 -6.74 1.06 28.25
C ARG A 273 -7.88 0.80 27.28
N ALA A 274 -7.70 -0.12 26.35
CA ALA A 274 -8.76 -0.58 25.46
C ALA A 274 -9.96 -1.12 26.24
N ASP A 275 -9.72 -1.94 27.27
CA ASP A 275 -10.77 -2.51 28.11
C ASP A 275 -11.43 -1.44 29.00
N ALA A 276 -10.67 -0.46 29.49
CA ALA A 276 -11.21 0.69 30.20
C ALA A 276 -12.15 1.52 29.30
N ILE A 277 -11.78 1.77 28.05
CA ILE A 277 -12.62 2.46 27.07
C ILE A 277 -13.89 1.66 26.80
N LYS A 278 -13.77 0.34 26.55
CA LYS A 278 -14.93 -0.55 26.36
C LYS A 278 -15.88 -0.52 27.56
N ALA A 279 -15.34 -0.56 28.78
CA ALA A 279 -16.14 -0.49 30.00
C ALA A 279 -16.88 0.85 30.11
N LYS A 280 -16.23 1.97 29.78
CA LYS A 280 -16.87 3.31 29.74
C LYS A 280 -17.96 3.40 28.68
N LEU A 281 -17.73 2.87 27.49
CA LEU A 281 -18.71 2.83 26.41
C LEU A 281 -19.93 1.98 26.79
N LEU A 282 -19.72 0.79 27.38
CA LEU A 282 -20.80 -0.06 27.88
C LEU A 282 -21.59 0.62 28.99
N TRP A 283 -20.93 1.23 29.97
CA TRP A 283 -21.60 1.96 31.04
C TRP A 283 -22.46 3.11 30.50
N HIS A 284 -21.93 3.87 29.54
CA HIS A 284 -22.68 4.95 28.90
C HIS A 284 -23.88 4.42 28.10
N TRP A 285 -23.71 3.31 27.37
CA TRP A 285 -24.80 2.65 26.65
C TRP A 285 -25.91 2.20 27.60
N GLU A 286 -25.58 1.50 28.68
CA GLU A 286 -26.54 1.05 29.68
C GLU A 286 -27.27 2.22 30.35
N TYR A 287 -26.55 3.29 30.69
CA TYR A 287 -27.11 4.50 31.27
C TYR A 287 -28.10 5.19 30.32
N PHE A 288 -27.77 5.33 29.03
CA PHE A 288 -28.69 5.97 28.09
C PHE A 288 -29.89 5.08 27.74
N CYS A 289 -29.71 3.76 27.58
CA CYS A 289 -30.82 2.84 27.31
C CYS A 289 -31.80 2.71 28.49
N THR A 290 -31.35 2.82 29.74
CA THR A 290 -32.27 2.77 30.89
C THR A 290 -33.07 4.05 31.09
N TYR A 291 -32.54 5.20 30.66
CA TYR A 291 -33.21 6.50 30.83
C TYR A 291 -34.01 6.97 29.61
N GLU A 292 -33.93 6.26 28.47
CA GLU A 292 -34.75 6.57 27.28
C GLU A 292 -36.27 6.45 27.55
N HIS A 293 -36.66 5.68 28.57
CA HIS A 293 -38.06 5.55 29.01
C HIS A 293 -38.55 6.71 29.89
N LEU A 294 -37.64 7.53 30.42
CA LEU A 294 -37.96 8.68 31.28
C LEU A 294 -38.12 9.98 30.49
N TRP A 295 -37.79 9.96 29.19
CA TRP A 295 -37.85 11.11 28.28
C TRP A 295 -38.88 10.96 27.14
N ARG A 296 -39.75 9.95 27.18
CA ARG A 296 -40.98 9.86 26.39
C ARG A 296 -42.19 10.06 27.28
#